data_AF-A0A5C7ZPS2-F1
#
_entry.id   AF-A0A5C7ZPS2-F1
#
_cell.length_a   1.000
_cell.length_b   1.000
_cell.length_c   1.000
_cell.angle_alpha   90.00
_cell.angle_beta   90.00
_cell.angle_gamma   90.00
#
_symmetry.space_group_name_H-M   'P 1'
#
loop_
_entity.id
_entity.type
_entity.pdbx_description
1 polymer ?
#
loop_
_entity_poly.entity_id
_entity_poly.type
_entity_poly.pdbx_seq_one_letter_code
_entity_poly.pdbx_strand_id
1 'polypeptide(L)'
;MNVTVASDNTAVGSEAMLFNGTGADNTAVGSDALRVNVLGAGNTAVGSSALYTNVADGNTAVGSTALFANTSGIYNVAVGAEALEDNSTGGDNTAVGAFALWNNTVGVNNTAIGFQAMGINSAVSADYNTAVGYQAGIGITNQNYNTTIGYQAGLSGAANSTIVGANIVQNAAGYTNATALGYGTVLDGSNRVRLGNNAVTSIGGYAGWTTLPSDARYKRDVREDVSGLDFILKLRPVTYHVDVARIVQDIGEDTTLDSLGQRIPREQPEEILQARREKETIRYTGFIAQEVDSAAKAVGYDFSGVDKVTDSDRMLGLRYAEFVVPLVKAVQQQQMLIDEQRVLIQQLLERLNTIESSIAE
;
A
#
# COMPACT_ATOMS: atom_id res chain seq x y z
N MET A 1 -21.68 -9.13 -48.47
CA MET A 1 -22.38 -9.42 -47.20
C MET A 1 -23.11 -10.75 -47.35
N ASN A 2 -22.69 -11.78 -46.62
CA ASN A 2 -23.51 -12.96 -46.40
C ASN A 2 -23.91 -12.95 -44.92
N VAL A 3 -24.87 -12.07 -44.59
CA VAL A 3 -25.42 -11.93 -43.23
C VAL A 3 -26.61 -12.89 -43.18
N THR A 4 -26.45 -13.99 -42.47
CA THR A 4 -27.52 -14.96 -42.27
C THR A 4 -27.91 -14.89 -40.79
N VAL A 5 -29.11 -14.38 -40.53
CA VAL A 5 -29.83 -14.29 -39.24
C VAL A 5 -29.53 -13.13 -38.26
N ALA A 6 -28.66 -12.17 -38.58
CA ALA A 6 -28.41 -11.03 -37.68
C ALA A 6 -29.23 -9.76 -38.03
N SER A 7 -29.94 -9.18 -37.05
CA SER A 7 -30.68 -7.91 -37.19
C SER A 7 -29.94 -6.72 -36.54
N ASP A 8 -30.28 -5.51 -36.96
CA ASP A 8 -29.92 -4.24 -36.30
C ASP A 8 -28.42 -3.92 -36.15
N ASN A 9 -27.63 -4.34 -37.14
CA ASN A 9 -26.19 -4.02 -37.19
C ASN A 9 -25.90 -2.77 -38.04
N THR A 10 -24.97 -1.92 -37.58
CA THR A 10 -24.40 -0.81 -38.35
C THR A 10 -22.96 -1.12 -38.74
N ALA A 11 -22.63 -1.12 -40.03
CA ALA A 11 -21.25 -1.36 -40.52
C ALA A 11 -20.81 -0.27 -41.49
N VAL A 12 -19.74 0.45 -41.16
CA VAL A 12 -19.20 1.56 -41.96
C VAL A 12 -17.67 1.45 -42.03
N GLY A 13 -17.14 1.11 -43.20
CA GLY A 13 -15.69 0.95 -43.42
C GLY A 13 -15.38 -0.26 -44.29
N SER A 14 -14.14 -0.35 -44.77
CA SER A 14 -13.68 -1.54 -45.52
C SER A 14 -13.65 -2.74 -44.59
N GLU A 15 -14.20 -3.88 -45.02
CA GLU A 15 -14.22 -5.14 -44.25
C GLU A 15 -14.86 -5.07 -42.84
N ALA A 16 -15.56 -3.99 -42.52
CA ALA A 16 -16.35 -3.90 -41.29
C ALA A 16 -17.44 -4.99 -41.28
N MET A 17 -17.46 -5.83 -40.23
CA MET A 17 -18.34 -7.00 -40.12
C MET A 17 -18.28 -8.00 -41.29
N LEU A 18 -17.11 -8.19 -41.91
CA LEU A 18 -16.94 -9.09 -43.06
C LEU A 18 -17.40 -10.54 -42.77
N PHE A 19 -17.08 -11.05 -41.59
CA PHE A 19 -17.46 -12.38 -41.09
C PHE A 19 -18.33 -12.27 -39.84
N ASN A 20 -19.52 -11.66 -39.97
CA ASN A 20 -20.55 -11.71 -38.93
C ASN A 20 -21.44 -12.96 -39.11
N GLY A 21 -21.46 -13.85 -38.12
CA GLY A 21 -22.28 -15.07 -38.13
C GLY A 21 -23.73 -14.76 -37.76
N THR A 22 -24.07 -14.90 -36.47
CA THR A 22 -25.44 -14.71 -35.93
C THR A 22 -25.60 -13.48 -35.02
N GLY A 23 -24.56 -12.65 -34.85
CA GLY A 23 -24.54 -11.55 -33.87
C GLY A 23 -25.39 -10.34 -34.28
N ALA A 24 -26.35 -9.94 -33.44
CA ALA A 24 -27.24 -8.79 -33.64
C ALA A 24 -26.82 -7.55 -32.83
N ASP A 25 -27.40 -6.38 -33.12
CA ASP A 25 -27.22 -5.13 -32.36
C ASP A 25 -25.78 -4.61 -32.25
N ASN A 26 -24.94 -4.88 -33.25
CA ASN A 26 -23.55 -4.43 -33.26
C ASN A 26 -23.38 -3.12 -34.05
N THR A 27 -22.45 -2.27 -33.60
CA THR A 27 -22.00 -1.07 -34.34
C THR A 27 -20.53 -1.21 -34.69
N ALA A 28 -20.18 -1.17 -35.97
CA ALA A 28 -18.80 -1.25 -36.48
C ALA A 28 -18.52 -0.04 -37.38
N VAL A 29 -17.58 0.81 -36.98
CA VAL A 29 -17.20 2.01 -37.72
C VAL A 29 -15.67 2.10 -37.80
N GLY A 30 -15.10 1.80 -38.96
CA GLY A 30 -13.66 1.74 -39.21
C GLY A 30 -13.28 0.62 -40.19
N SER A 31 -12.06 0.67 -40.74
CA SER A 31 -11.53 -0.49 -41.49
C SER A 31 -11.37 -1.68 -40.55
N ASP A 32 -11.84 -2.85 -40.94
CA ASP A 32 -11.70 -4.09 -40.17
C ASP A 32 -12.32 -4.06 -38.76
N ALA A 33 -13.20 -3.09 -38.49
CA ALA A 33 -13.95 -3.03 -37.24
C ALA A 33 -14.91 -4.22 -37.14
N LEU A 34 -14.86 -4.99 -36.05
CA LEU A 34 -15.64 -6.23 -35.89
C LEU A 34 -15.52 -7.21 -37.07
N ARG A 35 -14.33 -7.28 -37.71
CA ARG A 35 -14.15 -8.05 -38.95
C ARG A 35 -14.57 -9.53 -38.79
N VAL A 36 -14.24 -10.15 -37.66
CA VAL A 36 -14.65 -11.52 -37.32
C VAL A 36 -15.52 -11.48 -36.06
N ASN A 37 -16.84 -11.58 -36.24
CA ASN A 37 -17.81 -11.66 -35.15
C ASN A 37 -18.73 -12.88 -35.32
N VAL A 38 -18.36 -14.04 -34.78
CA VAL A 38 -19.08 -15.28 -35.10
C VAL A 38 -20.44 -15.37 -34.38
N LEU A 39 -20.48 -15.00 -33.09
CA LEU A 39 -21.66 -15.15 -32.22
C LEU A 39 -22.05 -13.87 -31.44
N GLY A 40 -21.18 -12.86 -31.38
CA GLY A 40 -21.30 -11.74 -30.43
C GLY A 40 -22.42 -10.75 -30.76
N ALA A 41 -23.26 -10.42 -29.78
CA ALA A 41 -24.31 -9.41 -29.87
C ALA A 41 -24.01 -8.18 -29.00
N GLY A 42 -24.55 -7.01 -29.40
CA GLY A 42 -24.47 -5.78 -28.60
C GLY A 42 -23.07 -5.15 -28.49
N ASN A 43 -22.19 -5.39 -29.46
CA ASN A 43 -20.83 -4.85 -29.46
C ASN A 43 -20.74 -3.51 -30.18
N THR A 44 -19.98 -2.55 -29.64
CA THR A 44 -19.67 -1.29 -30.30
C THR A 44 -18.18 -1.23 -30.61
N ALA A 45 -17.80 -1.16 -31.89
CA ALA A 45 -16.44 -1.03 -32.38
C ALA A 45 -16.29 0.22 -33.24
N VAL A 46 -15.51 1.20 -32.79
CA VAL A 46 -15.26 2.45 -33.49
C VAL A 46 -13.76 2.71 -33.55
N GLY A 47 -13.16 2.50 -34.72
CA GLY A 47 -11.72 2.60 -34.95
C GLY A 47 -11.22 1.54 -35.93
N SER A 48 -10.02 1.72 -36.47
CA SER A 48 -9.40 0.72 -37.34
C SER A 48 -9.08 -0.53 -36.53
N SER A 49 -9.52 -1.70 -37.00
CA SER A 49 -9.28 -3.00 -36.36
C SER A 49 -9.76 -3.09 -34.91
N ALA A 50 -10.70 -2.25 -34.49
CA ALA A 50 -11.35 -2.36 -33.19
C ALA A 50 -12.20 -3.64 -33.13
N LEU A 51 -12.04 -4.45 -32.08
CA LEU A 51 -12.69 -5.77 -31.95
C LEU A 51 -12.49 -6.67 -33.17
N TYR A 52 -11.27 -6.70 -33.73
CA TYR A 52 -10.96 -7.42 -34.98
C TYR A 52 -11.39 -8.90 -34.95
N THR A 53 -11.12 -9.59 -33.85
CA THR A 53 -11.64 -10.93 -33.56
C THR A 53 -12.45 -10.89 -32.27
N ASN A 54 -13.75 -11.14 -32.36
CA ASN A 54 -14.66 -11.19 -31.23
C ASN A 54 -15.65 -12.36 -31.33
N VAL A 55 -15.79 -13.15 -30.27
CA VAL A 55 -16.82 -14.23 -30.20
C VAL A 55 -17.78 -13.98 -29.03
N ALA A 56 -17.69 -12.83 -28.37
CA ALA A 56 -18.36 -12.51 -27.11
C ALA A 56 -19.34 -11.32 -27.21
N ASP A 57 -20.21 -11.18 -26.21
CA ASP A 57 -21.28 -10.17 -26.18
C ASP A 57 -20.88 -8.92 -25.38
N GLY A 58 -21.49 -7.78 -25.74
CA GLY A 58 -21.52 -6.58 -24.89
C GLY A 58 -20.21 -5.82 -24.72
N ASN A 59 -19.28 -5.91 -25.68
CA ASN A 59 -18.01 -5.20 -25.64
C ASN A 59 -18.08 -3.83 -26.32
N THR A 60 -17.47 -2.81 -25.73
CA THR A 60 -17.32 -1.47 -26.32
C THR A 60 -15.85 -1.19 -26.57
N ALA A 61 -15.43 -1.09 -27.83
CA ALA A 61 -14.10 -0.72 -28.27
C ALA A 61 -14.13 0.59 -29.08
N VAL A 62 -13.45 1.63 -28.61
CA VAL A 62 -13.37 2.93 -29.26
C VAL A 62 -11.90 3.36 -29.32
N GLY A 63 -11.28 3.23 -30.49
CA GLY A 63 -9.86 3.48 -30.71
C GLY A 63 -9.28 2.54 -31.77
N SER A 64 -8.15 2.91 -32.36
CA SER A 64 -7.41 1.97 -33.22
C SER A 64 -6.98 0.76 -32.39
N THR A 65 -7.19 -0.45 -32.92
CA THR A 65 -6.77 -1.74 -32.31
C THR A 65 -7.24 -1.97 -30.87
N ALA A 66 -8.26 -1.24 -30.40
CA ALA A 66 -8.88 -1.49 -29.10
C ALA A 66 -9.58 -2.87 -29.09
N LEU A 67 -9.32 -3.68 -28.07
CA LEU A 67 -9.84 -5.07 -27.95
C LEU A 67 -9.56 -5.96 -29.17
N PHE A 68 -8.39 -5.82 -29.81
CA PHE A 68 -8.06 -6.53 -31.05
C PHE A 68 -8.23 -8.06 -30.95
N ALA A 69 -7.76 -8.69 -29.86
CA ALA A 69 -7.68 -10.14 -29.70
C ALA A 69 -8.77 -10.78 -28.81
N ASN A 70 -9.91 -10.12 -28.58
CA ASN A 70 -10.96 -10.59 -27.66
C ASN A 70 -11.68 -11.88 -28.08
N THR A 71 -11.14 -13.05 -27.72
CA THR A 71 -11.76 -14.32 -28.12
C THR A 71 -13.06 -14.63 -27.39
N SER A 72 -13.15 -14.51 -26.06
CA SER A 72 -14.35 -14.90 -25.28
C SER A 72 -14.72 -13.97 -24.12
N GLY A 73 -14.02 -12.85 -23.95
CA GLY A 73 -14.30 -11.90 -22.87
C GLY A 73 -15.58 -11.10 -23.11
N ILE A 74 -16.51 -11.08 -22.15
CA ILE A 74 -17.77 -10.32 -22.21
C ILE A 74 -17.66 -9.01 -21.42
N TYR A 75 -18.48 -8.03 -21.78
CA TYR A 75 -18.67 -6.77 -21.03
C TYR A 75 -17.39 -5.96 -20.80
N ASN A 76 -16.45 -5.98 -21.74
CA ASN A 76 -15.27 -5.12 -21.69
C ASN A 76 -15.53 -3.75 -22.32
N VAL A 77 -15.00 -2.69 -21.71
CA VAL A 77 -15.00 -1.33 -22.24
C VAL A 77 -13.54 -0.93 -22.50
N ALA A 78 -13.16 -0.70 -23.75
CA ALA A 78 -11.85 -0.23 -24.17
C ALA A 78 -11.99 1.08 -24.95
N VAL A 79 -11.51 2.19 -24.40
CA VAL A 79 -11.58 3.51 -25.02
C VAL A 79 -10.18 4.12 -25.06
N GLY A 80 -9.54 4.09 -26.23
CA GLY A 80 -8.16 4.50 -26.44
C GLY A 80 -7.48 3.65 -27.51
N ALA A 81 -6.40 4.14 -28.11
CA ALA A 81 -5.60 3.32 -29.02
C ALA A 81 -4.94 2.17 -28.23
N GLU A 82 -5.03 0.95 -28.74
CA GLU A 82 -4.41 -0.25 -28.15
C GLU A 82 -4.87 -0.55 -26.70
N ALA A 83 -6.03 -0.03 -26.29
CA ALA A 83 -6.64 -0.38 -25.00
C ALA A 83 -7.15 -1.83 -25.04
N LEU A 84 -6.75 -2.66 -24.06
CA LEU A 84 -7.08 -4.09 -23.99
C LEU A 84 -6.74 -4.90 -25.27
N GLU A 85 -5.69 -4.54 -26.00
CA GLU A 85 -5.34 -5.17 -27.29
C GLU A 85 -5.25 -6.70 -27.21
N ASP A 86 -4.54 -7.23 -26.20
CA ASP A 86 -4.25 -8.66 -26.02
C ASP A 86 -5.27 -9.41 -25.14
N ASN A 87 -6.40 -8.80 -24.80
CA ASN A 87 -7.45 -9.46 -24.00
C ASN A 87 -7.98 -10.68 -24.72
N SER A 88 -7.74 -11.88 -24.20
CA SER A 88 -8.17 -13.13 -24.84
C SER A 88 -9.49 -13.65 -24.26
N THR A 89 -9.58 -13.83 -22.94
CA THR A 89 -10.77 -14.40 -22.28
C THR A 89 -11.27 -13.56 -21.09
N GLY A 90 -10.55 -12.50 -20.71
CA GLY A 90 -10.91 -11.65 -19.57
C GLY A 90 -12.22 -10.90 -19.81
N GLY A 91 -13.16 -11.00 -18.88
CA GLY A 91 -14.43 -10.26 -18.89
C GLY A 91 -14.48 -9.13 -17.86
N ASP A 92 -15.46 -8.25 -18.01
CA ASP A 92 -15.80 -7.17 -17.08
C ASP A 92 -14.65 -6.17 -16.83
N ASN A 93 -13.79 -5.93 -17.83
CA ASN A 93 -12.69 -4.95 -17.72
C ASN A 93 -13.08 -3.59 -18.31
N THR A 94 -12.68 -2.50 -17.65
CA THR A 94 -12.81 -1.12 -18.15
C THR A 94 -11.42 -0.52 -18.35
N ALA A 95 -11.01 -0.30 -19.59
CA ALA A 95 -9.78 0.37 -19.98
C ALA A 95 -10.09 1.69 -20.71
N VAL A 96 -9.65 2.82 -20.16
CA VAL A 96 -9.86 4.16 -20.75
C VAL A 96 -8.53 4.90 -20.80
N GLY A 97 -7.95 5.05 -21.98
CA GLY A 97 -6.63 5.64 -22.20
C GLY A 97 -5.84 4.80 -23.22
N ALA A 98 -4.89 5.42 -23.92
CA ALA A 98 -4.03 4.67 -24.82
C ALA A 98 -3.15 3.69 -24.01
N PHE A 99 -3.04 2.44 -24.49
CA PHE A 99 -2.31 1.35 -23.83
C PHE A 99 -2.81 0.99 -22.42
N ALA A 100 -4.04 1.37 -22.04
CA ALA A 100 -4.63 0.94 -20.78
C ALA A 100 -4.94 -0.57 -20.84
N LEU A 101 -4.49 -1.34 -19.84
CA LEU A 101 -4.60 -2.81 -19.79
C LEU A 101 -4.08 -3.52 -21.06
N TRP A 102 -3.07 -2.96 -21.72
CA TRP A 102 -2.56 -3.41 -23.03
C TRP A 102 -2.38 -4.93 -23.14
N ASN A 103 -1.71 -5.54 -22.15
CA ASN A 103 -1.37 -6.97 -22.10
C ASN A 103 -2.24 -7.79 -21.11
N ASN A 104 -3.49 -7.38 -20.85
CA ASN A 104 -4.41 -8.24 -20.09
C ASN A 104 -4.75 -9.45 -20.94
N THR A 105 -4.50 -10.68 -20.49
CA THR A 105 -4.80 -11.88 -21.30
C THR A 105 -6.03 -12.62 -20.79
N VAL A 106 -6.12 -12.81 -19.47
CA VAL A 106 -7.20 -13.55 -18.80
C VAL A 106 -7.82 -12.79 -17.62
N GLY A 107 -7.19 -11.71 -17.14
CA GLY A 107 -7.64 -11.00 -15.94
C GLY A 107 -9.06 -10.45 -16.08
N VAL A 108 -9.82 -10.51 -14.99
CA VAL A 108 -11.23 -10.09 -14.94
C VAL A 108 -11.47 -8.97 -13.92
N ASN A 109 -12.54 -8.19 -14.13
CA ASN A 109 -12.99 -7.15 -13.20
C ASN A 109 -11.92 -6.08 -12.90
N ASN A 110 -11.12 -5.69 -13.89
CA ASN A 110 -10.13 -4.61 -13.74
C ASN A 110 -10.65 -3.28 -14.28
N THR A 111 -10.35 -2.18 -13.60
CA THR A 111 -10.61 -0.82 -14.08
C THR A 111 -9.27 -0.09 -14.23
N ALA A 112 -8.90 0.29 -15.44
CA ALA A 112 -7.71 1.06 -15.76
C ALA A 112 -8.07 2.34 -16.52
N ILE A 113 -7.80 3.51 -15.93
CA ILE A 113 -8.13 4.81 -16.51
C ILE A 113 -6.87 5.67 -16.53
N GLY A 114 -6.33 5.96 -17.71
CA GLY A 114 -5.12 6.76 -17.92
C GLY A 114 -4.20 6.15 -18.97
N PHE A 115 -3.27 6.95 -19.48
CA PHE A 115 -2.24 6.46 -20.41
C PHE A 115 -1.37 5.41 -19.70
N GLN A 116 -1.26 4.21 -20.30
CA GLN A 116 -0.52 3.07 -19.75
C GLN A 116 -0.94 2.65 -18.32
N ALA A 117 -2.17 2.93 -17.89
CA ALA A 117 -2.68 2.38 -16.64
C ALA A 117 -2.73 0.85 -16.74
N MET A 118 -2.02 0.15 -15.85
CA MET A 118 -1.78 -1.31 -15.89
C MET A 118 -1.19 -1.83 -17.22
N GLY A 119 -0.39 -1.01 -17.93
CA GLY A 119 -0.06 -1.24 -19.34
C GLY A 119 1.35 -1.78 -19.67
N ILE A 120 1.98 -2.69 -18.92
CA ILE A 120 3.31 -3.23 -19.33
C ILE A 120 3.51 -4.76 -19.32
N ASN A 121 4.28 -5.20 -20.33
CA ASN A 121 5.35 -6.23 -20.42
C ASN A 121 5.13 -7.67 -19.91
N SER A 122 4.02 -8.03 -19.28
CA SER A 122 3.73 -9.43 -18.97
C SER A 122 2.22 -9.66 -18.93
N ALA A 123 1.79 -10.85 -19.34
CA ALA A 123 0.40 -11.26 -19.34
C ALA A 123 -0.23 -10.94 -17.97
N VAL A 124 -1.17 -9.99 -17.95
CA VAL A 124 -1.90 -9.68 -16.73
C VAL A 124 -2.94 -10.78 -16.55
N SER A 125 -2.74 -11.58 -15.50
CA SER A 125 -3.69 -12.57 -14.99
C SER A 125 -4.35 -12.08 -13.70
N ALA A 126 -4.23 -10.78 -13.45
CA ALA A 126 -4.63 -10.13 -12.23
C ALA A 126 -6.13 -9.79 -12.29
N ASP A 127 -6.82 -10.02 -11.18
CA ASP A 127 -8.26 -9.80 -11.05
C ASP A 127 -8.57 -8.73 -10.01
N TYR A 128 -9.68 -8.04 -10.19
CA TYR A 128 -10.23 -7.11 -9.20
C TYR A 128 -9.30 -5.94 -8.85
N ASN A 129 -8.63 -5.35 -9.85
CA ASN A 129 -7.77 -4.19 -9.66
C ASN A 129 -8.38 -2.90 -10.17
N THR A 130 -8.11 -1.80 -9.49
CA THR A 130 -8.43 -0.44 -9.94
C THR A 130 -7.14 0.37 -10.10
N ALA A 131 -6.94 0.96 -11.26
CA ALA A 131 -5.81 1.81 -11.61
C ALA A 131 -6.30 3.09 -12.28
N VAL A 132 -6.05 4.25 -11.68
CA VAL A 132 -6.50 5.55 -12.20
C VAL A 132 -5.34 6.54 -12.18
N GLY A 133 -4.84 6.93 -13.35
CA GLY A 133 -3.74 7.87 -13.52
C GLY A 133 -2.77 7.48 -14.64
N TYR A 134 -1.88 8.41 -15.00
CA TYR A 134 -0.78 8.11 -15.92
C TYR A 134 0.14 7.06 -15.29
N GLN A 135 0.31 5.92 -15.97
CA GLN A 135 1.13 4.80 -15.49
C GLN A 135 0.75 4.32 -14.08
N ALA A 136 -0.53 4.43 -13.69
CA ALA A 136 -1.02 3.84 -12.45
C ALA A 136 -1.02 2.30 -12.56
N GLY A 137 -0.67 1.59 -11.49
CA GLY A 137 -0.70 0.12 -11.46
C GLY A 137 0.29 -0.56 -12.43
N ILE A 138 1.33 0.16 -12.87
CA ILE A 138 2.27 -0.28 -13.92
C ILE A 138 2.99 -1.61 -13.59
N GLY A 139 3.12 -1.96 -12.30
CA GLY A 139 3.76 -3.19 -11.84
C GLY A 139 2.79 -4.32 -11.46
N ILE A 140 1.48 -4.14 -11.65
CA ILE A 140 0.48 -5.19 -11.38
C ILE A 140 0.52 -6.21 -12.51
N THR A 141 0.90 -7.43 -12.19
CA THR A 141 1.04 -8.54 -13.16
C THR A 141 0.10 -9.69 -12.83
N ASN A 142 0.22 -10.26 -11.62
CA ASN A 142 -0.56 -11.42 -11.17
C ASN A 142 -1.19 -11.21 -9.78
N GLN A 143 -1.35 -9.94 -9.37
CA GLN A 143 -1.79 -9.61 -8.02
C GLN A 143 -3.21 -9.07 -8.03
N ASN A 144 -4.03 -9.57 -7.12
CA ASN A 144 -5.45 -9.25 -7.09
C ASN A 144 -5.76 -8.23 -5.98
N TYR A 145 -6.93 -7.59 -6.11
CA TYR A 145 -7.52 -6.73 -5.09
C TYR A 145 -6.70 -5.47 -4.78
N ASN A 146 -6.12 -4.85 -5.80
CA ASN A 146 -5.36 -3.61 -5.62
C ASN A 146 -6.14 -2.38 -6.05
N THR A 147 -5.97 -1.28 -5.32
CA THR A 147 -6.42 0.05 -5.73
C THR A 147 -5.21 0.95 -5.87
N THR A 148 -5.00 1.50 -7.06
CA THR A 148 -3.86 2.35 -7.41
C THR A 148 -4.37 3.64 -8.05
N ILE A 149 -4.12 4.79 -7.43
CA ILE A 149 -4.66 6.07 -7.90
C ILE A 149 -3.56 7.14 -7.87
N GLY A 150 -3.28 7.73 -9.04
CA GLY A 150 -2.43 8.89 -9.25
C GLY A 150 -1.28 8.67 -10.23
N TYR A 151 -0.43 9.69 -10.40
CA TYR A 151 0.67 9.70 -11.36
C TYR A 151 1.78 8.74 -10.92
N GLN A 152 2.07 7.73 -11.75
CA GLN A 152 3.06 6.68 -11.44
C GLN A 152 2.81 6.02 -10.07
N ALA A 153 1.53 5.93 -9.67
CA ALA A 153 1.10 5.24 -8.47
C ALA A 153 0.97 3.75 -8.81
N GLY A 154 2.03 2.97 -8.65
CA GLY A 154 1.97 1.54 -8.97
C GLY A 154 3.16 0.80 -8.39
N LEU A 155 2.89 -0.26 -7.63
CA LEU A 155 3.89 -1.20 -7.13
C LEU A 155 4.05 -2.38 -8.08
N SER A 156 5.25 -2.96 -8.08
CA SER A 156 5.46 -4.35 -8.49
C SER A 156 5.09 -5.27 -7.32
N GLY A 157 4.21 -6.24 -7.56
CA GLY A 157 4.03 -7.38 -6.66
C GLY A 157 3.12 -7.17 -5.45
N ALA A 158 2.41 -6.05 -5.31
CA ALA A 158 1.50 -5.87 -4.17
C ALA A 158 0.14 -6.51 -4.42
N ALA A 159 -0.36 -7.32 -3.49
CA ALA A 159 -1.73 -7.85 -3.50
C ALA A 159 -2.51 -7.36 -2.28
N ASN A 160 -3.82 -7.15 -2.42
CA ASN A 160 -4.67 -6.61 -1.36
C ASN A 160 -4.21 -5.22 -0.87
N SER A 161 -3.69 -4.38 -1.76
CA SER A 161 -3.01 -3.14 -1.39
C SER A 161 -3.73 -1.88 -1.90
N THR A 162 -3.67 -0.81 -1.12
CA THR A 162 -4.26 0.51 -1.47
C THR A 162 -3.15 1.55 -1.60
N ILE A 163 -2.99 2.09 -2.80
CA ILE A 163 -1.92 3.02 -3.17
C ILE A 163 -2.57 4.25 -3.75
N VAL A 164 -2.49 5.38 -3.06
CA VAL A 164 -3.07 6.65 -3.51
C VAL A 164 -2.04 7.76 -3.35
N GLY A 165 -1.66 8.40 -4.44
CA GLY A 165 -0.65 9.46 -4.41
C GLY A 165 0.08 9.60 -5.73
N ALA A 166 1.24 10.24 -5.71
CA ALA A 166 2.07 10.43 -6.89
C ALA A 166 3.50 9.99 -6.61
N ASN A 167 4.11 9.34 -7.60
CA ASN A 167 5.49 8.84 -7.54
C ASN A 167 5.75 7.97 -6.29
N ILE A 168 4.84 7.06 -5.99
CA ILE A 168 5.02 6.11 -4.90
C ILE A 168 6.11 5.12 -5.32
N VAL A 169 7.17 5.03 -4.51
CA VAL A 169 8.38 4.30 -4.89
C VAL A 169 8.11 2.81 -4.92
N GLN A 170 8.51 2.20 -6.02
CA GLN A 170 8.39 0.76 -6.25
C GLN A 170 9.37 0.01 -5.33
N ASN A 171 8.86 -0.94 -4.55
CA ASN A 171 9.69 -1.94 -3.91
C ASN A 171 9.49 -3.26 -4.63
N ALA A 172 10.58 -3.87 -5.12
CA ALA A 172 10.56 -5.12 -5.87
C ALA A 172 10.13 -6.34 -5.03
N ALA A 173 9.97 -6.15 -3.72
CA ALA A 173 9.68 -7.22 -2.77
C ALA A 173 8.22 -7.71 -2.79
N GLY A 174 7.30 -7.04 -3.49
CA GLY A 174 5.92 -7.51 -3.65
C GLY A 174 5.12 -7.60 -2.34
N TYR A 175 4.95 -6.49 -1.64
CA TYR A 175 4.29 -6.46 -0.33
C TYR A 175 2.78 -6.59 -0.40
N THR A 176 2.22 -7.46 0.44
CA THR A 176 0.77 -7.72 0.50
C THR A 176 0.11 -7.01 1.67
N ASN A 177 -1.17 -6.67 1.53
CA ASN A 177 -1.96 -5.99 2.57
C ASN A 177 -1.26 -4.70 3.05
N ALA A 178 -0.88 -3.86 2.08
CA ALA A 178 -0.13 -2.64 2.34
C ALA A 178 -0.90 -1.41 1.85
N THR A 179 -0.86 -0.33 2.62
CA THR A 179 -1.49 0.94 2.27
C THR A 179 -0.44 2.03 2.19
N ALA A 180 -0.34 2.71 1.06
CA ALA A 180 0.54 3.85 0.84
C ALA A 180 -0.28 5.06 0.41
N LEU A 181 -0.27 6.13 1.22
CA LEU A 181 -1.01 7.36 0.95
C LEU A 181 -0.07 8.55 0.94
N GLY A 182 0.02 9.26 -0.18
CA GLY A 182 0.78 10.51 -0.32
C GLY A 182 1.84 10.52 -1.43
N TYR A 183 2.50 11.67 -1.59
CA TYR A 183 3.58 11.83 -2.57
C TYR A 183 4.87 11.15 -2.09
N GLY A 184 5.50 10.36 -2.95
CA GLY A 184 6.81 9.77 -2.63
C GLY A 184 6.80 8.79 -1.47
N THR A 185 5.65 8.23 -1.11
CA THR A 185 5.58 7.21 -0.05
C THR A 185 6.35 5.96 -0.46
N VAL A 186 7.03 5.34 0.50
CA VAL A 186 7.77 4.08 0.33
C VAL A 186 7.15 3.00 1.20
N LEU A 187 6.81 1.86 0.60
CA LEU A 187 6.44 0.66 1.32
C LEU A 187 7.70 -0.15 1.70
N ASP A 188 7.74 -0.64 2.93
CA ASP A 188 8.88 -1.36 3.50
C ASP A 188 8.51 -2.71 4.13
N GLY A 189 7.27 -3.17 3.93
CA GLY A 189 6.80 -4.45 4.46
C GLY A 189 5.32 -4.70 4.18
N SER A 190 4.93 -5.96 4.26
CA SER A 190 3.52 -6.41 4.24
C SER A 190 2.80 -6.05 5.54
N ASN A 191 1.46 -5.96 5.50
CA ASN A 191 0.59 -5.65 6.65
C ASN A 191 0.86 -4.28 7.30
N ARG A 192 1.12 -3.25 6.48
CA ARG A 192 1.51 -1.93 6.95
C ARG A 192 0.78 -0.79 6.25
N VAL A 193 0.54 0.26 7.01
CA VAL A 193 0.01 1.54 6.50
C VAL A 193 1.10 2.60 6.61
N ARG A 194 1.43 3.22 5.48
CA ARG A 194 2.39 4.31 5.35
C ARG A 194 1.67 5.56 4.88
N LEU A 195 1.79 6.65 5.65
CA LEU A 195 1.18 7.94 5.38
C LEU A 195 2.27 8.98 5.14
N GLY A 196 2.41 9.41 3.88
CA GLY A 196 3.38 10.39 3.42
C GLY A 196 4.80 9.85 3.31
N ASN A 197 5.77 10.75 3.47
CA ASN A 197 7.19 10.52 3.21
C ASN A 197 8.07 11.15 4.30
N ASN A 198 9.40 11.14 4.17
CA ASN A 198 10.29 11.66 5.21
C ASN A 198 10.19 13.17 5.46
N ALA A 199 9.60 13.94 4.55
CA ALA A 199 9.33 15.36 4.74
C ALA A 199 8.09 15.63 5.61
N VAL A 200 7.25 14.64 5.89
CA VAL A 200 6.09 14.82 6.77
C VAL A 200 6.56 15.12 8.20
N THR A 201 6.07 16.22 8.76
CA THR A 201 6.41 16.71 10.11
C THR A 201 5.33 16.43 11.15
N SER A 202 4.08 16.26 10.71
CA SER A 202 2.94 15.96 11.58
C SER A 202 1.91 15.10 10.85
N ILE A 203 1.38 14.10 11.55
CA ILE A 203 0.22 13.30 11.12
C ILE A 203 -0.85 13.53 12.19
N GLY A 204 -1.96 14.14 11.81
CA GLY A 204 -3.01 14.56 12.74
C GLY A 204 -4.39 14.09 12.32
N GLY A 205 -5.30 14.03 13.29
CA GLY A 205 -6.72 13.80 13.12
C GLY A 205 -7.47 14.40 14.31
N TYR A 206 -8.76 14.67 14.15
CA TYR A 206 -9.58 15.23 15.23
C TYR A 206 -9.88 14.20 16.35
N ALA A 207 -9.73 12.91 16.06
CA ALA A 207 -9.94 11.81 17.00
C ALA A 207 -8.61 11.13 17.34
N GLY A 208 -8.50 10.62 18.58
CA GLY A 208 -7.37 9.81 19.01
C GLY A 208 -7.29 8.48 18.25
N TRP A 209 -6.09 7.91 18.16
CA TRP A 209 -5.85 6.65 17.47
C TRP A 209 -6.14 5.48 18.42
N THR A 210 -7.08 4.62 18.03
CA THR A 210 -7.26 3.31 18.68
C THR A 210 -6.37 2.31 17.97
N THR A 211 -5.35 1.79 18.64
CA THR A 211 -4.40 0.82 18.05
C THR A 211 -5.03 -0.56 17.91
N LEU A 212 -5.72 -1.04 18.95
CA LEU A 212 -6.50 -2.28 18.97
C LEU A 212 -7.72 -2.13 19.89
N PRO A 213 -8.88 -2.75 19.56
CA PRO A 213 -9.97 -2.88 20.51
C PRO A 213 -9.52 -3.61 21.78
N SER A 214 -9.59 -2.96 22.95
CA SER A 214 -9.09 -3.48 24.24
C SER A 214 -10.17 -4.17 25.10
N ASP A 215 -11.27 -4.61 24.46
CA ASP A 215 -12.40 -5.27 25.13
C ASP A 215 -12.00 -6.67 25.64
N ALA A 216 -12.45 -7.04 26.84
CA ALA A 216 -12.16 -8.33 27.45
C ALA A 216 -12.62 -9.51 26.58
N ARG A 217 -13.69 -9.35 25.79
CA ARG A 217 -14.21 -10.38 24.87
C ARG A 217 -13.20 -10.80 23.80
N TYR A 218 -12.24 -9.93 23.48
CA TYR A 218 -11.23 -10.16 22.44
C TYR A 218 -9.84 -10.46 23.02
N LYS A 219 -9.73 -10.67 24.34
CA LYS A 219 -8.48 -11.04 25.00
C LYS A 219 -8.51 -12.50 25.44
N ARG A 220 -7.40 -13.21 25.27
CA ARG A 220 -7.16 -14.57 25.76
C ARG A 220 -5.88 -14.57 26.60
N ASP A 221 -5.76 -15.52 27.52
CA ASP A 221 -4.57 -15.70 28.36
C ASP A 221 -4.11 -14.44 29.14
N VAL A 222 -5.07 -13.69 29.68
CA VAL A 222 -4.79 -12.46 30.44
C VAL A 222 -4.04 -12.80 31.74
N ARG A 223 -2.81 -12.30 31.86
CA ARG A 223 -1.90 -12.48 33.02
C ARG A 223 -1.26 -11.15 33.38
N GLU A 224 -0.88 -10.97 34.65
CA GLU A 224 -0.18 -9.78 35.14
C GLU A 224 1.35 -9.86 34.93
N ASP A 225 1.77 -10.24 33.72
CA ASP A 225 3.17 -10.39 33.34
C ASP A 225 3.68 -9.16 32.59
N VAL A 226 3.85 -8.05 33.33
CA VAL A 226 4.38 -6.79 32.81
C VAL A 226 5.62 -6.40 33.58
N SER A 227 6.73 -6.20 32.88
CA SER A 227 7.94 -5.63 33.47
C SER A 227 7.78 -4.12 33.68
N GLY A 228 7.90 -3.67 34.93
CA GLY A 228 7.73 -2.28 35.33
C GLY A 228 9.06 -1.58 35.59
N LEU A 229 9.39 -1.40 36.86
CA LEU A 229 10.49 -0.58 37.35
C LEU A 229 11.85 -1.05 36.79
N ASP A 230 12.12 -2.36 36.77
CA ASP A 230 13.38 -2.91 36.27
C ASP A 230 13.62 -2.64 34.78
N PHE A 231 12.55 -2.63 33.98
CA PHE A 231 12.63 -2.27 32.57
C PHE A 231 12.81 -0.76 32.40
N ILE A 232 11.98 0.04 33.06
CA ILE A 232 12.01 1.51 32.94
C ILE A 232 13.35 2.10 33.39
N LEU A 233 13.96 1.58 34.46
CA LEU A 233 15.25 2.04 34.95
C LEU A 233 16.43 1.77 33.99
N LYS A 234 16.29 0.81 33.06
CA LYS A 234 17.30 0.53 32.03
C LYS A 234 17.15 1.41 30.80
N LEU A 235 16.04 2.16 30.66
CA LEU A 235 15.82 3.04 29.53
C LEU A 235 16.63 4.33 29.68
N ARG A 236 17.28 4.75 28.59
CA ARG A 236 18.06 5.99 28.53
C ARG A 236 17.35 7.04 27.67
N PRO A 237 16.71 8.06 28.26
CA PRO A 237 16.18 9.18 27.51
C PRO A 237 17.30 9.94 26.82
N VAL A 238 17.10 10.29 25.55
CA VAL A 238 18.06 11.06 24.75
C VAL A 238 17.36 12.18 24.01
N THR A 239 18.14 13.20 23.63
CA THR A 239 17.69 14.20 22.65
C THR A 239 18.55 14.12 21.41
N TYR A 240 17.94 14.24 20.24
CA TYR A 240 18.61 14.04 18.96
C TYR A 240 18.01 14.93 17.86
N HIS A 241 18.78 15.11 16.80
CA HIS A 241 18.28 15.61 15.52
C HIS A 241 18.21 14.42 14.55
N VAL A 242 17.23 14.44 13.65
CA VAL A 242 17.08 13.38 12.65
C VAL A 242 18.04 13.68 11.49
N ASP A 243 18.71 12.65 10.98
CA ASP A 243 19.45 12.70 9.71
C ASP A 243 18.53 12.18 8.63
N VAL A 244 17.89 13.09 7.89
CA VAL A 244 16.89 12.72 6.88
C VAL A 244 17.57 12.16 5.64
N ALA A 245 18.76 12.65 5.30
CA ALA A 245 19.53 12.16 4.14
C ALA A 245 19.82 10.67 4.25
N ARG A 246 20.23 10.20 5.44
CA ARG A 246 20.52 8.78 5.68
C ARG A 246 19.26 7.91 5.62
N ILE A 247 18.13 8.39 6.16
CA ILE A 247 16.85 7.67 6.08
C ILE A 247 16.42 7.54 4.61
N VAL A 248 16.47 8.62 3.85
CA VAL A 248 16.12 8.64 2.42
C VAL A 248 16.97 7.64 1.63
N GLN A 249 18.27 7.56 1.94
CA GLN A 249 19.18 6.59 1.33
C GLN A 249 18.79 5.15 1.68
N ASP A 250 18.52 4.86 2.95
CA ASP A 250 18.22 3.51 3.42
C ASP A 250 16.87 2.98 2.91
N ILE A 251 15.86 3.87 2.80
CA ILE A 251 14.54 3.49 2.27
C ILE A 251 14.44 3.61 0.74
N GLY A 252 15.37 4.32 0.09
CA GLY A 252 15.37 4.55 -1.35
C GLY A 252 14.25 5.48 -1.85
N GLU A 253 13.83 6.46 -1.05
CA GLU A 253 12.71 7.39 -1.37
C GLU A 253 12.96 8.23 -2.62
N ASP A 254 14.22 8.61 -2.85
CA ASP A 254 14.62 9.49 -3.98
C ASP A 254 15.04 8.66 -5.20
N THR A 255 14.39 7.52 -5.44
CA THR A 255 14.66 6.68 -6.61
C THR A 255 13.38 6.39 -7.41
N THR A 256 13.51 6.29 -8.74
CA THR A 256 12.49 5.74 -9.65
C THR A 256 13.04 4.51 -10.36
N LEU A 257 12.18 3.74 -11.04
CA LEU A 257 12.64 2.68 -11.94
C LEU A 257 12.75 3.21 -13.37
N ASP A 258 13.77 2.75 -14.10
CA ASP A 258 13.83 2.87 -15.56
C ASP A 258 12.96 1.82 -16.26
N SER A 259 12.93 1.84 -17.59
CA SER A 259 12.17 0.87 -18.41
C SER A 259 12.65 -0.58 -18.27
N LEU A 260 13.80 -0.82 -17.65
CA LEU A 260 14.40 -2.13 -17.37
C LEU A 260 14.22 -2.56 -15.91
N GLY A 261 13.54 -1.74 -15.09
CA GLY A 261 13.31 -2.01 -13.67
C GLY A 261 14.51 -1.71 -12.76
N GLN A 262 15.52 -0.96 -13.23
CA GLN A 262 16.66 -0.53 -12.42
C GLN A 262 16.37 0.79 -11.69
N ARG A 263 16.85 0.91 -10.44
CA ARG A 263 16.69 2.13 -9.64
C ARG A 263 17.61 3.23 -10.15
N ILE A 264 17.04 4.36 -10.55
CA ILE A 264 17.74 5.58 -10.92
C ILE A 264 17.40 6.72 -9.95
N PRO A 265 18.30 7.69 -9.71
CA PRO A 265 18.03 8.83 -8.85
C PRO A 265 16.86 9.68 -9.38
N ARG A 266 16.05 10.18 -8.45
CA ARG A 266 14.92 11.08 -8.72
C ARG A 266 15.18 12.46 -8.15
N GLU A 267 15.02 13.49 -8.96
CA GLU A 267 15.02 14.87 -8.45
C GLU A 267 13.76 15.13 -7.62
N GLN A 268 13.96 15.69 -6.41
CA GLN A 268 12.87 16.08 -5.53
C GLN A 268 12.56 17.58 -5.70
N PRO A 269 11.29 18.00 -5.62
CA PRO A 269 10.91 19.40 -5.55
C PRO A 269 11.63 20.13 -4.40
N GLU A 270 12.03 21.39 -4.64
CA GLU A 270 12.72 22.22 -3.62
C GLU A 270 11.90 22.39 -2.33
N GLU A 271 10.58 22.43 -2.42
CA GLU A 271 9.69 22.48 -1.25
C GLU A 271 9.89 21.28 -0.31
N ILE A 272 10.10 20.08 -0.88
CA ILE A 272 10.35 18.86 -0.12
C ILE A 272 11.74 18.93 0.51
N LEU A 273 12.75 19.36 -0.26
CA LEU A 273 14.11 19.51 0.26
C LEU A 273 14.17 20.53 1.39
N GLN A 274 13.42 21.63 1.29
CA GLN A 274 13.28 22.62 2.34
C GLN A 274 12.61 22.04 3.58
N ALA A 275 11.48 21.34 3.44
CA ALA A 275 10.78 20.71 4.56
C ALA A 275 11.68 19.68 5.29
N ARG A 276 12.52 18.95 4.55
CA ARG A 276 13.53 18.04 5.13
C ARG A 276 14.59 18.82 5.91
N ARG A 277 15.15 19.90 5.35
CA ARG A 277 16.11 20.77 6.06
C ARG A 277 15.52 21.35 7.35
N GLU A 278 14.29 21.84 7.28
CA GLU A 278 13.57 22.35 8.46
C GLU A 278 13.39 21.26 9.52
N LYS A 279 13.04 20.04 9.10
CA LYS A 279 12.91 18.88 10.01
C LYS A 279 14.21 18.51 10.72
N GLU A 280 15.36 18.61 10.05
CA GLU A 280 16.68 18.35 10.66
C GLU A 280 17.05 19.38 11.74
N THR A 281 16.46 20.59 11.71
CA THR A 281 16.66 21.60 12.76
C THR A 281 15.84 21.35 14.04
N ILE A 282 14.85 20.46 13.98
CA ILE A 282 13.99 20.17 15.12
C ILE A 282 14.73 19.26 16.09
N ARG A 283 14.84 19.70 17.34
CA ARG A 283 15.35 18.87 18.45
C ARG A 283 14.25 17.96 18.97
N TYR A 284 14.43 16.67 18.81
CA TYR A 284 13.53 15.63 19.33
C TYR A 284 14.01 15.10 20.67
N THR A 285 13.07 14.57 21.45
CA THR A 285 13.34 13.84 22.70
C THR A 285 12.71 12.45 22.58
N GLY A 286 13.45 11.42 22.95
CA GLY A 286 12.98 10.05 22.80
C GLY A 286 13.97 8.99 23.28
N PHE A 287 13.84 7.79 22.74
CA PHE A 287 14.72 6.65 23.01
C PHE A 287 15.31 6.08 21.72
N ILE A 288 16.45 5.40 21.83
CA ILE A 288 17.06 4.65 20.72
C ILE A 288 16.44 3.25 20.70
N ALA A 289 15.82 2.86 19.58
CA ALA A 289 15.06 1.61 19.49
C ALA A 289 15.88 0.36 19.81
N GLN A 290 17.16 0.33 19.40
CA GLN A 290 18.10 -0.76 19.69
C GLN A 290 18.41 -0.88 21.19
N GLU A 291 18.51 0.25 21.90
CA GLU A 291 18.73 0.29 23.35
C GLU A 291 17.50 -0.23 24.09
N VAL A 292 16.29 0.14 23.63
CA VAL A 292 15.02 -0.36 24.19
C VAL A 292 14.89 -1.87 23.99
N ASP A 293 15.17 -2.38 22.78
CA ASP A 293 15.13 -3.82 22.48
C ASP A 293 16.12 -4.61 23.35
N SER A 294 17.33 -4.07 23.53
CA SER A 294 18.35 -4.66 24.41
C SER A 294 17.91 -4.65 25.87
N ALA A 295 17.31 -3.56 26.35
CA ALA A 295 16.80 -3.44 27.71
C ALA A 295 15.66 -4.43 27.98
N ALA A 296 14.73 -4.60 27.03
CA ALA A 296 13.62 -5.55 27.11
C ALA A 296 14.13 -7.00 27.19
N LYS A 297 15.06 -7.38 26.31
CA LYS A 297 15.71 -8.70 26.34
C LYS A 297 16.45 -8.97 27.65
N ALA A 298 17.13 -7.96 28.19
CA ALA A 298 17.89 -8.08 29.44
C ALA A 298 17.03 -8.29 30.69
N VAL A 299 15.71 -8.08 30.62
CA VAL A 299 14.76 -8.38 31.70
C VAL A 299 13.82 -9.53 31.33
N GLY A 300 14.05 -10.20 30.19
CA GLY A 300 13.19 -11.29 29.71
C GLY A 300 11.78 -10.82 29.31
N TYR A 301 11.60 -9.56 28.95
CA TYR A 301 10.30 -8.97 28.62
C TYR A 301 10.12 -8.88 27.10
N ASP A 302 9.07 -9.53 26.57
CA ASP A 302 8.70 -9.43 25.16
C ASP A 302 7.87 -8.15 24.93
N PHE A 303 8.56 -7.04 24.68
CA PHE A 303 7.93 -5.74 24.59
C PHE A 303 7.38 -5.45 23.19
N SER A 304 6.04 -5.37 23.08
CA SER A 304 5.29 -5.04 21.85
C SER A 304 5.57 -3.65 21.28
N GLY A 305 6.21 -2.76 22.06
CA GLY A 305 6.48 -1.39 21.65
C GLY A 305 7.66 -1.22 20.68
N VAL A 306 8.49 -2.24 20.47
CA VAL A 306 9.56 -2.21 19.47
C VAL A 306 9.03 -2.75 18.14
N ASP A 307 8.93 -1.88 17.13
CA ASP A 307 8.51 -2.28 15.78
C ASP A 307 9.72 -2.79 14.99
N LYS A 308 9.72 -4.10 14.71
CA LYS A 308 10.77 -4.81 13.97
C LYS A 308 10.27 -5.07 12.56
N VAL A 309 11.01 -4.65 11.52
CA VAL A 309 10.74 -5.08 10.14
C VAL A 309 11.14 -6.56 10.02
N THR A 310 10.20 -7.42 9.65
CA THR A 310 10.32 -8.89 9.71
C THR A 310 11.41 -9.49 8.82
N ASP A 311 11.88 -8.78 7.78
CA ASP A 311 12.77 -9.36 6.75
C ASP A 311 14.06 -8.58 6.49
N SER A 312 14.36 -7.51 7.22
CA SER A 312 15.68 -6.88 7.14
C SER A 312 16.00 -6.06 8.37
N ASP A 313 17.27 -6.08 8.77
CA ASP A 313 17.90 -5.26 9.83
C ASP A 313 17.82 -3.74 9.54
N ARG A 314 16.98 -3.30 8.59
CA ARG A 314 17.07 -1.98 7.96
C ARG A 314 16.51 -0.83 8.78
N MET A 315 15.54 -1.04 9.68
CA MET A 315 15.07 0.05 10.57
C MET A 315 14.23 -0.47 11.74
N LEU A 316 14.45 0.05 12.95
CA LEU A 316 13.61 -0.21 14.11
C LEU A 316 12.76 1.02 14.46
N GLY A 317 11.49 0.80 14.79
CA GLY A 317 10.58 1.84 15.26
C GLY A 317 10.21 1.67 16.73
N LEU A 318 9.69 2.74 17.35
CA LEU A 318 9.13 2.70 18.71
C LEU A 318 7.67 3.17 18.72
N ARG A 319 6.84 2.43 19.44
CA ARG A 319 5.43 2.75 19.69
C ARG A 319 5.31 3.35 21.09
N TYR A 320 5.40 4.68 21.17
CA TYR A 320 5.43 5.39 22.45
C TYR A 320 4.20 5.13 23.34
N ALA A 321 3.03 4.88 22.76
CA ALA A 321 1.82 4.55 23.52
C ALA A 321 1.95 3.25 24.33
N GLU A 322 2.75 2.28 23.87
CA GLU A 322 2.93 0.99 24.55
C GLU A 322 3.77 1.11 25.83
N PHE A 323 4.53 2.20 26.01
CA PHE A 323 5.30 2.45 27.24
C PHE A 323 4.41 2.82 28.43
N VAL A 324 3.16 3.24 28.20
CA VAL A 324 2.23 3.64 29.27
C VAL A 324 2.00 2.49 30.24
N VAL A 325 1.88 1.25 29.75
CA VAL A 325 1.59 0.08 30.59
C VAL A 325 2.76 -0.29 31.52
N PRO A 326 4.02 -0.42 31.02
CA PRO A 326 5.19 -0.54 31.89
C PRO A 326 5.37 0.62 32.88
N LEU A 327 5.09 1.86 32.48
CA LEU A 327 5.17 3.02 33.37
C LEU A 327 4.16 2.92 34.53
N VAL A 328 2.92 2.50 34.26
CA VAL A 328 1.92 2.26 35.31
C VAL A 328 2.42 1.20 36.29
N LYS A 329 2.97 0.07 35.79
CA LYS A 329 3.51 -0.99 36.66
C LYS A 329 4.71 -0.50 37.47
N ALA A 330 5.59 0.30 36.87
CA ALA A 330 6.74 0.88 37.55
C ALA A 330 6.32 1.82 38.70
N VAL A 331 5.31 2.66 38.48
CA VAL A 331 4.76 3.55 39.52
C VAL A 331 4.13 2.75 40.67
N GLN A 332 3.39 1.69 40.35
CA GLN A 332 2.84 0.78 41.37
C GLN A 332 3.95 0.13 42.22
N GLN A 333 5.02 -0.34 41.57
CA GLN A 333 6.17 -0.94 42.26
C GLN A 333 6.93 0.08 43.10
N GLN A 334 7.13 1.29 42.58
CA GLN A 334 7.79 2.36 43.32
C GLN A 334 6.99 2.76 44.56
N GLN A 335 5.66 2.81 44.48
CA GLN A 335 4.81 3.10 45.63
C GLN A 335 4.96 2.05 46.74
N MET A 336 5.02 0.76 46.39
CA MET A 336 5.26 -0.31 47.37
C MET A 336 6.60 -0.14 48.09
N LEU A 337 7.67 0.17 47.36
CA LEU A 337 9.00 0.42 47.95
C LEU A 337 9.00 1.62 48.90
N ILE A 338 8.26 2.69 48.56
CA ILE A 338 8.14 3.88 49.42
C ILE A 338 7.43 3.51 50.74
N ASP A 339 6.36 2.71 50.67
CA ASP A 339 5.61 2.32 51.85
C ASP A 339 6.42 1.37 52.76
N GLU A 340 7.17 0.44 52.18
CA GLU A 340 8.14 -0.39 52.91
C GLU A 340 9.22 0.44 53.62
N GLN A 341 9.79 1.42 52.92
CA GLN A 341 10.78 2.33 53.50
C GLN A 341 10.22 3.16 54.65
N ARG A 342 8.95 3.61 54.56
CA ARG A 342 8.29 4.35 55.65
C ARG A 342 8.14 3.52 56.91
N VAL A 343 7.74 2.25 56.78
CA VAL A 343 7.64 1.33 57.91
C VAL A 343 9.02 1.11 58.56
N LEU A 344 10.05 0.89 57.74
CA LEU A 344 11.42 0.73 58.25
C LEU A 344 11.91 1.98 58.99
N ILE A 345 11.67 3.18 58.45
CA ILE A 345 12.02 4.44 59.11
C ILE A 345 11.30 4.56 60.45
N GLN A 346 10.01 4.22 60.51
CA GLN A 346 9.25 4.26 61.76
C GLN A 346 9.82 3.29 62.81
N GLN A 347 10.15 2.07 62.42
CA GLN A 347 10.79 1.09 63.31
C GLN A 347 12.16 1.57 63.81
N LEU A 348 12.95 2.21 62.95
CA LEU A 348 14.24 2.78 63.32
C LEU A 348 14.08 3.93 64.32
N LEU A 349 13.08 4.81 64.12
CA LEU A 349 12.77 5.91 65.04
C LEU A 349 12.32 5.39 66.41
N GLU A 350 11.47 4.35 66.45
CA GLU A 350 11.04 3.73 67.70
C GLU A 350 12.23 3.11 68.48
N ARG A 351 13.14 2.43 67.78
CA ARG A 351 14.36 1.89 68.39
C ARG A 351 15.30 2.99 68.90
N LEU A 352 15.45 4.08 68.14
CA LEU A 352 16.27 5.22 68.54
C LEU A 352 15.73 5.83 69.85
N ASN A 353 14.42 6.12 69.91
CA ASN A 353 13.78 6.68 71.10
C ASN A 353 13.95 5.78 72.33
N THR A 354 13.91 4.46 72.13
CA THR A 354 14.13 3.48 73.21
C THR A 354 15.56 3.54 73.73
N ILE A 355 16.54 3.63 72.83
CA ILE A 355 17.96 3.73 73.19
C ILE A 355 18.24 5.07 73.90
N GLU A 356 17.75 6.19 73.36
CA GLU A 356 17.90 7.51 73.97
C GLU A 356 17.32 7.56 75.38
N SER A 357 16.16 6.93 75.59
CA SER A 357 15.56 6.80 76.92
C SER A 357 16.44 5.98 77.87
N SER A 358 17.06 4.90 77.39
CA SER A 358 17.95 4.06 78.21
C SER A 358 19.31 4.67 78.55
N ILE A 359 19.74 5.70 77.80
CA ILE A 359 20.98 6.45 78.08
C ILE A 359 20.70 7.62 79.03
N ALA A 360 19.45 8.10 79.09
CA ALA A 360 19.02 9.19 79.96
C ALA A 360 18.72 8.75 81.40
N GLU A 361 18.56 7.44 81.66
CA GLU A 361 18.46 6.82 83.00
C GLU A 361 19.83 6.48 83.59
#